data_AF-A0A3Q9NRF2-F1
#
_entry.id   AF-A0A3Q9NRF2-F1
#
_cell.length_a   1.000
_cell.length_b   1.000
_cell.length_c   1.000
_cell.angle_alpha   90.00
_cell.angle_beta   90.00
_cell.angle_gamma   90.00
#
_symmetry.space_group_name_H-M   'P 1'
#
loop_
_entity.id
_entity.type
_entity.pdbx_description
1 polymer ?
#
loop_
_entity_poly.entity_id
_entity_poly.type
_entity_poly.pdbx_seq_one_letter_code
_entity_poly.pdbx_strand_id
1 'polypeptide(L)'
;MRALKRTAARIAVSSYYAFKKRQPSARARRDQALMVVIQDVYEANYSCYGVRKMWKAINREYTDRFGHVARCTVERLMRQLGIDGIRRKRKRPKTASARAEECPDDLVEREFAGPAPNCLWVADITYVPTSAGWVYTTFILDVFHREIVGWQVTNHMRESLARDALTMALAAKYRGGEDVSGLVHHSDYAEVFVNPRNPCLS
;
A
#
# COMPACT_ATOMS: atom_id res chain seq x y z
N MET A 1 -16.65 47.31 25.73
CA MET A 1 -15.31 47.00 25.16
C MET A 1 -14.48 46.17 26.14
N ARG A 2 -14.60 44.83 26.17
CA ARG A 2 -13.85 44.00 27.15
C ARG A 2 -13.05 42.83 26.58
N ALA A 3 -13.10 42.56 25.27
CA ALA A 3 -12.55 41.31 24.70
C ALA A 3 -11.10 41.36 24.18
N LEU A 4 -10.39 42.50 24.20
CA LEU A 4 -9.08 42.63 23.54
C LEU A 4 -7.97 43.22 24.44
N LYS A 5 -8.10 43.16 25.77
CA LYS A 5 -7.09 43.71 26.70
C LYS A 5 -5.77 42.91 26.78
N ARG A 6 -5.65 41.74 26.13
CA ARG A 6 -4.51 40.82 26.31
C ARG A 6 -3.63 40.60 25.08
N THR A 7 -3.83 41.32 23.98
CA THR A 7 -2.96 41.26 22.80
C THR A 7 -2.04 42.48 22.76
N ALA A 8 -0.72 42.27 22.65
CA ALA A 8 0.29 43.33 22.55
C ALA A 8 0.20 44.16 21.25
N ALA A 9 -0.58 43.70 20.27
CA ALA A 9 -0.78 44.39 19.01
C ALA A 9 -1.73 45.59 19.19
N ARG A 10 -1.22 46.81 19.00
CA ARG A 10 -2.03 48.03 18.95
C ARG A 10 -2.83 48.06 17.64
N ILE A 11 -4.08 47.59 17.67
CA ILE A 11 -5.01 47.65 16.54
C ILE A 11 -5.82 48.96 16.63
N ALA A 12 -5.82 49.76 15.57
CA ALA A 12 -6.62 50.97 15.51
C ALA A 12 -8.12 50.65 15.60
N VAL A 13 -8.87 51.46 16.36
CA VAL A 13 -10.33 51.29 16.55
C VAL A 13 -11.07 51.34 15.21
N SER A 14 -10.63 52.19 14.28
CA SER A 14 -11.15 52.26 12.92
C SER A 14 -10.98 50.95 12.16
N SER A 15 -9.84 50.26 12.30
CA SER A 15 -9.60 48.95 11.68
C SER A 15 -10.53 47.87 12.23
N TYR A 16 -10.84 47.89 13.53
CA TYR A 16 -11.81 46.96 14.13
C TYR A 16 -13.23 47.16 13.54
N TYR A 17 -13.71 48.39 13.48
CA TYR A 17 -15.03 48.67 12.90
C TYR A 17 -15.08 48.45 11.39
N ALA A 18 -13.99 48.76 10.67
CA ALA A 18 -13.85 48.46 9.25
C ALA A 18 -13.91 46.95 9.00
N PHE A 19 -13.22 46.13 9.81
CA PHE A 19 -13.30 44.68 9.76
C PHE A 19 -14.71 44.17 10.08
N LYS A 20 -15.34 44.69 11.14
CA LYS A 20 -16.68 44.28 11.56
C LYS A 20 -17.76 44.56 10.50
N LYS A 21 -17.60 45.63 9.72
CA LYS A 21 -18.51 46.01 8.63
C LYS A 21 -18.10 45.43 7.27
N ARG A 22 -16.95 44.74 7.18
CA ARG A 22 -16.37 44.32 5.90
C ARG A 22 -17.22 43.24 5.28
N GLN A 23 -17.67 43.49 4.05
CA GLN A 23 -18.32 42.47 3.24
C GLN A 23 -17.33 41.36 2.83
N PRO A 24 -17.82 40.14 2.52
CA PRO A 24 -16.97 39.06 2.05
C PRO A 24 -16.13 39.49 0.84
N SER A 25 -14.83 39.16 0.88
CA SER A 25 -13.94 39.44 -0.24
C SER A 25 -14.41 38.74 -1.53
N ALA A 26 -13.97 39.22 -2.69
CA ALA A 26 -14.25 38.54 -3.97
C ALA A 26 -13.81 37.06 -3.94
N ARG A 27 -12.67 36.78 -3.30
CA ARG A 27 -12.18 35.42 -3.06
C ARG A 27 -13.14 34.61 -2.17
N ALA A 28 -13.62 35.17 -1.07
CA ALA A 28 -14.54 34.47 -0.17
C ALA A 28 -15.88 34.13 -0.85
N ARG A 29 -16.43 35.07 -1.63
CA ARG A 29 -17.65 34.82 -2.42
C ARG A 29 -17.45 33.75 -3.48
N ARG A 30 -16.30 33.79 -4.16
CA ARG A 30 -15.92 32.78 -5.15
C ARG A 30 -15.73 31.40 -4.52
N ASP A 31 -15.05 31.33 -3.38
CA ASP A 31 -14.86 30.09 -2.62
C ASP A 31 -16.20 29.49 -2.20
N GLN A 32 -17.15 30.30 -1.70
CA GLN A 32 -18.51 29.83 -1.37
C GLN A 32 -19.24 29.24 -2.58
N ALA A 33 -19.20 29.92 -3.73
CA ALA A 33 -19.81 29.41 -4.95
C ALA A 33 -19.15 28.11 -5.43
N LEU A 34 -17.83 27.98 -5.27
CA LEU A 34 -17.09 26.78 -5.63
C LEU A 34 -17.35 25.61 -4.66
N MET A 35 -17.58 25.90 -3.38
CA MET A 35 -17.94 24.88 -2.38
C MET A 35 -19.26 24.19 -2.70
N VAL A 36 -20.27 24.93 -3.18
CA VAL A 36 -21.54 24.35 -3.66
C VAL A 36 -21.28 23.35 -4.78
N VAL A 37 -20.52 23.75 -5.80
CA VAL A 37 -20.19 22.87 -6.93
C VAL A 37 -19.37 21.65 -6.51
N ILE A 38 -18.42 21.83 -5.58
CA ILE A 38 -17.66 20.70 -5.03
C ILE A 38 -18.59 19.68 -4.36
N GLN A 39 -19.58 20.14 -3.60
CA GLN A 39 -20.55 19.28 -2.93
C GLN A 39 -21.42 18.53 -3.96
N ASP A 40 -21.98 19.25 -4.95
CA ASP A 40 -22.82 18.66 -6.00
C ASP A 40 -22.06 17.58 -6.79
N VAL A 41 -20.83 17.87 -7.21
CA VAL A 41 -19.98 16.91 -7.93
C VAL A 41 -19.61 15.72 -7.03
N TYR A 42 -19.38 15.96 -5.74
CA TYR A 42 -19.07 14.89 -4.79
C TYR A 42 -20.24 13.92 -4.64
N GLU A 43 -21.45 14.44 -4.45
CA GLU A 43 -22.69 13.65 -4.31
C GLU A 43 -23.03 12.91 -5.61
N ALA A 44 -22.96 13.58 -6.76
CA ALA A 44 -23.21 12.98 -8.08
C ALA A 44 -22.23 11.85 -8.43
N ASN A 45 -21.05 11.83 -7.81
CA ASN A 45 -20.01 10.81 -8.03
C ASN A 45 -19.89 9.84 -6.85
N TYR A 46 -21.01 9.54 -6.18
CA TYR A 46 -21.11 8.56 -5.09
C TYR A 46 -20.10 8.80 -3.97
N SER A 47 -19.78 10.06 -3.69
CA SER A 47 -18.81 10.43 -2.64
C SER A 47 -17.40 9.84 -2.85
N CYS A 48 -17.05 9.43 -4.08
CA CYS A 48 -15.80 8.71 -4.36
C CYS A 48 -14.62 9.62 -4.76
N TYR A 49 -14.88 10.88 -5.12
CA TYR A 49 -13.86 11.74 -5.71
C TYR A 49 -12.93 12.34 -4.67
N GLY A 50 -11.67 11.90 -4.67
CA GLY A 50 -10.58 12.60 -3.99
C GLY A 50 -10.12 13.84 -4.76
N VAL A 51 -9.29 14.66 -4.10
CA VAL A 51 -8.82 15.98 -4.57
C VAL A 51 -8.41 16.00 -6.05
N ARG A 52 -7.64 15.01 -6.52
CA ARG A 52 -7.18 14.97 -7.92
C ARG A 52 -8.31 14.79 -8.92
N LYS A 53 -9.29 13.93 -8.62
CA LYS A 53 -10.45 13.71 -9.51
C LYS A 53 -11.39 14.90 -9.45
N MET A 54 -11.64 15.43 -8.26
CA MET A 54 -12.43 16.65 -8.05
C MET A 54 -11.85 17.84 -8.84
N TRP A 55 -10.54 18.08 -8.73
CA TRP A 55 -9.85 19.14 -9.46
C TRP A 55 -9.99 19.02 -10.98
N LYS A 56 -9.90 17.80 -11.52
CA LYS A 56 -10.13 17.54 -12.95
C LYS A 56 -11.58 17.77 -13.35
N ALA A 57 -12.55 17.32 -12.56
CA ALA A 57 -13.97 17.50 -12.84
C ALA A 57 -14.34 18.99 -12.88
N ILE A 58 -13.92 19.76 -11.87
CA ILE A 58 -14.16 21.21 -11.79
C ILE A 58 -13.59 21.94 -13.02
N ASN A 59 -12.33 21.67 -13.36
CA ASN A 59 -11.69 22.34 -14.49
C ASN A 59 -12.16 21.84 -15.87
N ARG A 60 -12.89 20.72 -15.93
CA ARG A 60 -13.52 20.25 -17.16
C ARG A 60 -14.92 20.82 -17.34
N GLU A 61 -15.72 20.81 -16.28
CA GLU A 61 -17.17 21.07 -16.37
C GLU A 61 -17.55 22.49 -15.96
N TYR A 62 -16.70 23.17 -15.17
CA TYR A 62 -17.01 24.49 -14.60
C TYR A 62 -15.95 25.56 -14.91
N THR A 63 -15.08 25.30 -15.89
CA THR A 63 -14.07 26.27 -16.35
C THR A 63 -14.70 27.54 -16.92
N ASP A 64 -15.86 27.48 -17.57
CA ASP A 64 -16.49 28.72 -18.07
C ASP A 64 -16.99 29.62 -16.94
N ARG A 65 -17.41 29.01 -15.81
CA ARG A 65 -17.96 29.72 -14.66
C ARG A 65 -16.88 30.26 -13.72
N PHE A 66 -15.82 29.49 -13.51
CA PHE A 66 -14.78 29.85 -12.55
C PHE A 66 -13.43 30.14 -13.22
N GLY A 67 -13.19 29.78 -14.47
CA GLY A 67 -11.84 29.71 -15.02
C GLY A 67 -11.02 28.60 -14.34
N HIS A 68 -9.74 28.51 -14.69
CA HIS A 68 -8.86 27.49 -14.14
C HIS A 68 -8.71 27.62 -12.62
N VAL A 69 -9.04 26.55 -11.89
CA VAL A 69 -8.91 26.44 -10.44
C VAL A 69 -7.64 25.66 -10.10
N ALA A 70 -6.80 26.24 -9.25
CA ALA A 70 -5.62 25.57 -8.72
C ALA A 70 -6.00 24.37 -7.82
N ARG A 71 -5.24 23.27 -7.92
CA ARG A 71 -5.49 22.05 -7.13
C ARG A 71 -5.49 22.32 -5.61
N CYS A 72 -4.59 23.17 -5.13
CA CYS A 72 -4.52 23.53 -3.71
C CYS A 72 -5.76 24.30 -3.22
N THR A 73 -6.46 25.02 -4.10
CA THR A 73 -7.75 25.64 -3.77
C THR A 73 -8.82 24.58 -3.57
N VAL A 74 -8.92 23.61 -4.48
CA VAL A 74 -9.86 22.48 -4.35
C VAL A 74 -9.59 21.69 -3.07
N GLU A 75 -8.34 21.36 -2.80
CA GLU A 75 -7.92 20.67 -1.58
C GLU A 75 -8.33 21.41 -0.31
N ARG A 76 -8.07 22.72 -0.25
CA ARG A 76 -8.45 23.58 0.88
C ARG A 76 -9.96 23.61 1.09
N LEU A 77 -10.75 23.76 0.01
CA LEU A 77 -12.21 23.84 0.12
C LEU A 77 -12.82 22.48 0.48
N MET A 78 -12.32 21.37 -0.07
CA MET A 78 -12.73 20.02 0.34
C MET A 78 -12.48 19.79 1.83
N ARG A 79 -11.32 20.20 2.36
CA ARG A 79 -11.03 20.16 3.80
C ARG A 79 -12.02 20.98 4.63
N GLN A 80 -12.38 22.18 4.16
CA GLN A 80 -13.38 23.03 4.84
C GLN A 80 -14.78 22.41 4.83
N LEU A 81 -15.13 21.64 3.80
CA LEU A 81 -16.40 20.91 3.70
C LEU A 81 -16.40 19.55 4.44
N GLY A 82 -15.25 19.10 4.96
CA GLY A 82 -15.13 17.76 5.54
C GLY A 82 -15.22 16.63 4.50
N ILE A 83 -15.00 16.94 3.22
CA ILE A 83 -15.02 15.98 2.13
C ILE A 83 -13.64 15.32 2.01
N ASP A 84 -13.60 14.00 2.19
CA ASP A 84 -12.47 13.19 1.77
C ASP A 84 -12.95 12.12 0.79
N GLY A 85 -12.23 11.97 -0.32
CA GLY A 85 -12.61 11.00 -1.33
C GLY A 85 -12.20 9.60 -0.91
N ILE A 86 -12.96 8.59 -1.34
CA ILE A 86 -12.61 7.19 -1.09
C ILE A 86 -11.25 6.87 -1.74
N ARG A 87 -10.25 6.61 -0.90
CA ARG A 87 -9.02 5.95 -1.32
C ARG A 87 -9.32 4.45 -1.36
N ARG A 88 -9.35 3.85 -2.55
CA ARG A 88 -9.38 2.39 -2.66
C ARG A 88 -8.13 1.86 -1.93
N LYS A 89 -8.32 1.14 -0.81
CA LYS A 89 -7.29 0.23 -0.31
C LYS A 89 -6.94 -0.69 -1.49
N ARG A 90 -5.66 -0.75 -1.86
CA ARG A 90 -5.17 -1.63 -2.92
C ARG A 90 -5.67 -3.04 -2.57
N LYS A 91 -6.61 -3.60 -3.35
CA LYS A 91 -7.09 -4.96 -3.12
C LYS A 91 -5.89 -5.88 -3.30
N ARG A 92 -5.36 -6.41 -2.20
CA ARG A 92 -4.50 -7.59 -2.27
C ARG A 92 -5.39 -8.75 -2.72
N PRO A 93 -4.93 -9.64 -3.62
CA PRO A 93 -5.65 -10.88 -3.86
C PRO A 93 -5.95 -11.55 -2.51
N LYS A 94 -7.18 -12.05 -2.35
CA LYS A 94 -7.54 -12.83 -1.16
C LYS A 94 -6.84 -14.18 -1.30
N THR A 95 -5.77 -14.37 -0.55
CA THR A 95 -5.25 -15.71 -0.29
C THR A 95 -6.18 -16.37 0.72
N ALA A 96 -6.75 -17.53 0.38
CA ALA A 96 -7.29 -18.42 1.39
C ALA A 96 -6.09 -19.02 2.13
N SER A 97 -5.97 -18.76 3.44
CA SER A 97 -5.01 -19.46 4.28
C SER A 97 -5.41 -20.93 4.35
N ALA A 98 -4.43 -21.85 4.26
CA ALA A 98 -4.64 -23.25 4.57
C ALA A 98 -5.23 -23.40 5.98
N ARG A 99 -5.96 -24.49 6.24
CA ARG A 99 -6.49 -24.75 7.58
C ARG A 99 -5.30 -25.00 8.49
N ALA A 100 -5.37 -24.51 9.73
CA ALA A 100 -4.26 -24.67 10.69
C ALA A 100 -3.86 -26.15 10.90
N GLU A 101 -4.78 -27.07 10.66
CA GLU A 101 -4.61 -28.53 10.72
C GLU A 101 -3.72 -29.10 9.60
N GLU A 102 -3.48 -28.35 8.51
CA GLU A 102 -2.73 -28.77 7.31
C GLU A 102 -1.33 -28.13 7.26
N CYS A 103 -0.99 -27.29 8.24
CA CYS A 103 0.29 -26.60 8.30
C CYS A 103 1.37 -27.49 8.93
N PRO A 104 2.52 -27.74 8.28
CA PRO A 104 3.67 -28.35 8.92
C PRO A 104 4.07 -27.57 10.18
N ASP A 105 4.61 -28.28 11.18
CA ASP A 105 5.10 -27.65 12.41
C ASP A 105 6.09 -26.52 12.08
N ASP A 106 5.92 -25.37 12.72
CA ASP A 106 6.83 -24.22 12.58
C ASP A 106 8.15 -24.53 13.29
N LEU A 107 9.04 -25.22 12.56
CA LEU A 107 10.38 -25.58 13.03
C LEU A 107 11.31 -24.38 13.23
N VAL A 108 10.86 -23.16 12.89
CA VAL A 108 11.67 -21.94 12.96
C VAL A 108 11.35 -21.14 14.22
N GLU A 109 10.25 -21.41 14.92
CA GLU A 109 9.80 -20.66 16.11
C GLU A 109 9.85 -19.11 15.92
N ARG A 110 9.72 -18.64 14.68
CA ARG A 110 9.92 -17.24 14.24
C ARG A 110 11.32 -16.65 14.43
N GLU A 111 12.34 -17.48 14.65
CA GLU A 111 13.75 -17.09 14.63
C GLU A 111 14.32 -17.13 13.20
N PHE A 112 14.18 -16.03 12.47
CA PHE A 112 14.75 -15.87 11.13
C PHE A 112 16.23 -15.46 11.17
N ALA A 113 17.05 -16.27 11.82
CA ALA A 113 18.51 -16.13 11.83
C ALA A 113 19.17 -17.50 11.59
N GLY A 114 20.04 -17.59 10.58
CA GLY A 114 20.88 -18.76 10.35
C GLY A 114 22.27 -18.57 10.95
N PRO A 115 22.91 -19.59 11.52
CA PRO A 115 24.28 -19.50 12.04
C PRO A 115 25.35 -19.51 10.93
N ALA A 116 25.00 -20.01 9.74
CA ALA A 116 25.88 -20.12 8.57
C ALA A 116 25.03 -20.15 7.28
N PRO A 117 25.66 -19.99 6.09
CA PRO A 117 24.97 -20.15 4.81
C PRO A 117 24.35 -21.55 4.68
N ASN A 118 23.26 -21.66 3.94
CA ASN A 118 22.55 -22.92 3.67
C ASN A 118 22.02 -23.66 4.92
N CYS A 119 21.94 -23.01 6.09
CA CYS A 119 21.28 -23.59 7.26
C CYS A 119 19.77 -23.35 7.28
N LEU A 120 19.33 -22.16 6.86
CA LEU A 120 17.91 -21.77 6.85
C LEU A 120 17.57 -21.00 5.58
N TRP A 121 16.67 -21.55 4.79
CA TRP A 121 16.04 -20.88 3.66
C TRP A 121 14.59 -20.55 3.96
N VAL A 122 14.18 -19.33 3.64
CA VAL A 122 12.80 -18.86 3.80
C VAL A 122 12.20 -18.58 2.42
N ALA A 123 11.03 -19.14 2.15
CA ALA A 123 10.29 -18.92 0.93
C ALA A 123 9.12 -17.94 1.14
N ASP A 124 8.97 -16.99 0.20
CA ASP A 124 7.82 -16.10 0.13
C ASP A 124 7.19 -16.15 -1.27
N ILE A 125 5.86 -16.08 -1.32
CA ILE A 125 5.09 -15.93 -2.55
C ILE A 125 4.46 -14.54 -2.60
N THR A 126 4.88 -13.75 -3.57
CA THR A 126 4.39 -12.40 -3.81
C THR A 126 3.63 -12.30 -5.14
N TYR A 127 2.65 -11.40 -5.19
CA TYR A 127 1.83 -11.11 -6.36
C TYR A 127 2.28 -9.81 -7.04
N VAL A 128 2.69 -9.90 -8.30
CA VAL A 128 3.17 -8.74 -9.07
C VAL A 128 2.10 -8.35 -10.10
N PRO A 129 1.58 -7.10 -10.03
CA PRO A 129 0.65 -6.61 -11.05
C PRO A 129 1.38 -6.29 -12.36
N THR A 130 0.80 -6.67 -13.48
CA THR A 130 1.28 -6.36 -14.83
C THR A 130 0.17 -5.70 -15.65
N SER A 131 0.49 -5.24 -16.87
CA SER A 131 -0.52 -4.70 -17.80
C SER A 131 -1.51 -5.76 -18.30
N ALA A 132 -1.13 -7.03 -18.29
CA ALA A 132 -1.93 -8.16 -18.77
C ALA A 132 -2.67 -8.92 -17.65
N GLY A 133 -2.47 -8.56 -16.38
CA GLY A 133 -3.07 -9.25 -15.25
C GLY A 133 -2.13 -9.30 -14.04
N TRP A 134 -2.10 -10.44 -13.35
CA TRP A 134 -1.22 -10.69 -12.22
C TRP A 134 -0.31 -11.87 -12.51
N VAL A 135 0.93 -11.80 -12.03
CA VAL A 135 1.83 -12.94 -11.96
C VAL A 135 2.17 -13.24 -10.51
N TYR A 136 2.49 -14.49 -10.24
CA TYR A 136 2.84 -15.04 -8.95
C TYR A 136 4.34 -15.31 -8.98
N THR A 137 5.06 -14.80 -8.00
CA THR A 137 6.50 -14.90 -7.90
C THR A 137 6.86 -15.54 -6.57
N THR A 138 7.62 -16.63 -6.60
CA THR A 138 8.24 -17.19 -5.40
C THR A 138 9.69 -16.78 -5.34
N PHE A 139 10.17 -16.44 -4.15
CA PHE A 139 11.57 -16.23 -3.83
C PHE A 139 11.98 -17.16 -2.70
N ILE A 140 13.18 -17.70 -2.77
CA ILE A 140 13.83 -18.47 -1.70
C ILE A 140 15.05 -17.67 -1.28
N LEU A 141 15.03 -17.24 -0.02
CA LEU A 141 16.05 -16.41 0.60
C LEU A 141 16.90 -17.26 1.54
N ASP A 142 18.22 -17.24 1.37
CA ASP A 142 19.14 -17.65 2.42
C ASP A 142 19.18 -16.57 3.50
N VAL A 143 18.79 -16.93 4.72
CA VAL A 143 18.63 -15.99 5.83
C VAL A 143 19.97 -15.43 6.32
N PHE A 144 21.08 -16.16 6.16
CA PHE A 144 22.40 -15.74 6.64
C PHE A 144 22.95 -14.59 5.80
N HIS A 145 23.01 -14.76 4.48
CA HIS A 145 23.54 -13.73 3.57
C HIS A 145 22.47 -12.80 2.99
N ARG A 146 21.19 -13.11 3.21
CA ARG A 146 20.05 -12.45 2.53
C ARG A 146 20.15 -12.56 1.00
N GLU A 147 20.69 -13.67 0.53
CA GLU A 147 20.82 -13.99 -0.89
C GLU A 147 19.54 -14.67 -1.39
N ILE A 148 19.04 -14.26 -2.56
CA ILE A 148 17.99 -15.01 -3.25
C ILE A 148 18.64 -16.18 -3.98
N VAL A 149 18.54 -17.37 -3.39
CA VAL A 149 19.13 -18.60 -3.94
C VAL A 149 18.23 -19.26 -4.98
N GLY A 150 16.93 -18.98 -4.92
CA GLY A 150 15.92 -19.53 -5.84
C GLY A 150 14.78 -18.57 -6.10
N TRP A 151 14.16 -18.67 -7.26
CA TRP A 151 12.97 -17.91 -7.63
C TRP A 151 12.24 -18.60 -8.80
N GLN A 152 10.95 -18.32 -8.93
CA GLN A 152 10.13 -18.72 -10.07
C GLN A 152 8.99 -17.72 -10.28
N VAL A 153 8.60 -17.50 -11.54
CA VAL A 153 7.47 -16.61 -11.89
C VAL A 153 6.51 -17.33 -12.82
N THR A 154 5.22 -17.32 -12.49
CA THR A 154 4.19 -17.88 -13.36
C THR A 154 2.89 -17.08 -13.30
N ASN A 155 1.95 -17.36 -14.20
CA ASN A 155 0.62 -16.74 -14.21
C ASN A 155 -0.43 -17.50 -13.37
N HIS A 156 0.01 -18.45 -12.54
CA HIS A 156 -0.87 -19.34 -11.79
C HIS A 156 -0.30 -19.70 -10.41
N MET A 157 -1.19 -20.01 -9.47
CA MET A 157 -0.83 -20.41 -8.11
C MET A 157 -0.97 -21.93 -7.98
N ARG A 158 0.08 -22.66 -8.37
CA ARG A 158 0.18 -24.12 -8.23
C ARG A 158 1.44 -24.48 -7.47
N GLU A 159 1.48 -25.68 -6.91
CA GLU A 159 2.66 -26.25 -6.24
C GLU A 159 3.96 -26.13 -7.06
N SER A 160 3.86 -26.27 -8.38
CA SER A 160 5.01 -26.14 -9.27
C SER A 160 5.75 -24.82 -9.12
N LEU A 161 5.05 -23.73 -8.77
CA LEU A 161 5.66 -22.42 -8.57
C LEU A 161 6.73 -22.46 -7.46
N ALA A 162 6.41 -23.04 -6.30
CA ALA A 162 7.36 -23.13 -5.18
C ALA A 162 8.39 -24.25 -5.40
N ARG A 163 7.94 -25.40 -5.92
CA ARG A 163 8.80 -26.55 -6.20
C ARG A 163 9.91 -26.23 -7.20
N ASP A 164 9.60 -25.48 -8.26
CA ASP A 164 10.58 -25.10 -9.27
C ASP A 164 11.62 -24.13 -8.71
N ALA A 165 11.19 -23.17 -7.87
CA ALA A 165 12.10 -22.25 -7.20
C ALA A 165 13.09 -23.00 -6.29
N LEU A 166 12.61 -24.00 -5.53
CA LEU A 166 13.45 -24.84 -4.66
C LEU A 166 14.40 -25.72 -5.47
N THR A 167 13.90 -26.32 -6.54
CA THR A 167 14.71 -27.13 -7.45
C THR A 167 15.83 -26.30 -8.06
N MET A 168 15.54 -25.06 -8.46
CA MET A 168 16.55 -24.14 -8.98
C MET A 168 17.61 -23.79 -7.93
N ALA A 169 17.20 -23.50 -6.69
CA ALA A 169 18.13 -23.20 -5.59
C ALA A 169 19.08 -24.37 -5.30
N LEU A 170 18.53 -25.57 -5.10
CA LEU A 170 19.32 -26.77 -4.85
C LEU A 170 20.27 -27.06 -6.03
N ALA A 171 19.78 -26.98 -7.25
CA ALA A 171 20.61 -27.21 -8.44
C ALA A 171 21.74 -26.17 -8.59
N ALA A 172 21.55 -24.93 -8.14
CA ALA A 172 22.62 -23.94 -8.12
C ALA A 172 23.69 -24.29 -7.09
N LYS A 173 23.29 -24.65 -5.86
CA LYS A 173 24.20 -25.02 -4.77
C LYS A 173 25.01 -26.28 -5.05
N TYR A 174 24.37 -27.33 -5.57
CA TYR A 174 25.08 -28.54 -5.99
C TYR A 174 26.09 -28.28 -7.10
N ARG A 175 25.77 -27.42 -8.07
CA ARG A 175 26.72 -27.03 -9.13
C ARG A 175 27.89 -26.20 -8.60
N GLY A 176 27.66 -25.41 -7.55
CA GLY A 176 28.69 -24.65 -6.84
C GLY A 176 29.58 -25.52 -5.95
N GLY A 177 29.27 -26.81 -5.78
CA GLY A 177 29.96 -27.69 -4.84
C GLY A 177 29.68 -27.33 -3.36
N GLU A 178 28.60 -26.59 -3.11
CA GLU A 178 28.19 -26.24 -1.75
C GLU A 178 27.43 -27.39 -1.09
N ASP A 179 27.68 -27.60 0.20
CA ASP A 179 26.91 -28.52 1.01
C ASP A 179 25.61 -27.87 1.49
N VAL A 180 24.50 -28.59 1.34
CA VAL A 180 23.16 -28.21 1.81
C VAL A 180 22.59 -29.26 2.78
N SER A 181 23.45 -30.15 3.29
CA SER A 181 23.09 -31.15 4.29
C SER A 181 22.64 -30.45 5.58
N GLY A 182 21.45 -30.82 6.07
CA GLY A 182 20.85 -30.20 7.26
C GLY A 182 20.17 -28.85 7.02
N LEU A 183 20.06 -28.40 5.76
CA LEU A 183 19.27 -27.22 5.39
C LEU A 183 17.81 -27.37 5.85
N VAL A 184 17.32 -26.36 6.56
CA VAL A 184 15.88 -26.18 6.85
C VAL A 184 15.28 -25.23 5.82
N HIS A 185 14.19 -25.65 5.18
CA HIS A 185 13.41 -24.81 4.27
C HIS A 185 12.06 -24.50 4.89
N HIS A 186 11.80 -23.22 5.13
CA HIS A 186 10.58 -22.71 5.74
C HIS A 186 9.74 -21.93 4.73
N SER A 187 8.42 -22.14 4.73
CA SER A 187 7.47 -21.47 3.85
C SER A 187 6.22 -21.10 4.64
N ASP A 188 5.86 -19.81 4.65
CA ASP A 188 4.61 -19.32 5.25
C ASP A 188 3.36 -19.80 4.48
N TYR A 189 3.55 -20.34 3.28
CA TYR A 189 2.52 -21.02 2.50
C TYR A 189 2.58 -22.53 2.73
N ALA A 190 1.86 -22.98 3.75
CA ALA A 190 1.67 -24.38 4.01
C ALA A 190 0.49 -24.95 3.21
N GLU A 191 0.71 -25.20 1.92
CA GLU A 191 -0.04 -26.24 1.20
C GLU A 191 0.87 -27.05 0.26
N VAL A 192 2.19 -26.87 0.38
CA VAL A 192 3.19 -27.49 -0.47
C VAL A 192 4.43 -27.71 0.40
N PHE A 193 5.05 -28.88 0.30
CA PHE A 193 6.20 -29.38 1.06
C PHE A 193 5.87 -30.20 2.32
N VAL A 194 5.57 -31.47 2.11
CA VAL A 194 5.98 -32.56 3.02
C VAL A 194 7.01 -33.39 2.26
N ASN A 195 8.22 -33.55 2.81
CA ASN A 195 9.11 -34.64 2.41
C ASN A 195 9.05 -35.73 3.50
N PRO A 196 8.31 -36.83 3.29
CA PRO A 196 8.18 -37.88 4.29
C PRO A 196 9.24 -38.99 4.18
N ARG A 197 10.42 -38.80 3.54
CA ARG A 197 11.40 -39.89 3.41
C ARG A 197 12.86 -39.47 3.59
N ASN A 198 13.41 -39.78 4.77
CA ASN A 198 14.70 -40.46 4.93
C ASN A 198 14.78 -41.21 6.28
N PRO A 199 14.30 -42.46 6.36
CA PRO A 199 14.57 -43.35 7.47
C PRO A 199 15.72 -44.28 7.10
N CYS A 200 16.97 -43.83 7.23
CA CYS A 200 18.15 -44.70 7.19
C CYS A 200 19.36 -43.90 7.71
N LEU A 201 19.63 -44.01 9.01
CA LEU A 201 20.96 -44.08 9.64
C LEU A 201 20.75 -44.31 11.16
N SER A 202 20.45 -45.57 11.48
CA SER A 202 20.82 -46.29 12.71
C SER A 202 21.22 -47.69 12.27
#